data_AF-A0A327TTV4-F1
#
_entry.id   AF-A0A327TTV4-F1
#
_cell.length_a   1.000
_cell.length_b   1.000
_cell.length_c   1.000
_cell.angle_alpha   90.00
_cell.angle_beta   90.00
_cell.angle_gamma   90.00
#
_symmetry.space_group_name_H-M   'P 1'
#
loop_
_entity.id
_entity.type
_entity.pdbx_description
1 polymer ?
#
loop_
_entity_poly.entity_id
_entity_poly.type
_entity_poly.pdbx_seq_one_letter_code
_entity_poly.pdbx_strand_id
1 'polypeptide(L)'
;RRYYEREGDLDVPYEHTESAYPLGRWLSDQRRAYRAGTMNGERANELEKLGIVWDTADAAFEENLAAARAYYAEAGTLAAPRHATALDRPVGQWLTNLRRPGGLGKDTGRARRRAEQLAAIDPDWNPRLLGWTVDWQRCYTGLHALLDAGNTLEDVQPGVTYRGDDIGRWTARQTRDWAQLNTEQRRRLEELGVRPRAAVRAQKAPARGAAKTEAGKSSEAFQRGVQALRQYIAREGKTTVGRQHVEELPDGTSVRLGVFLSNHKSRRDKLSNDQRAALTSLGLDWA
;
A
#
# COMPACT_ATOMS: atom_id res chain seq x y z
N ARG A 1 20.76 -39.39 -2.66
CA ARG A 1 21.12 -39.95 -3.99
C ARG A 1 19.90 -40.60 -4.63
N ARG A 2 19.43 -41.79 -4.23
CA ARG A 2 18.19 -42.41 -4.79
C ARG A 2 16.96 -41.48 -4.88
N TYR A 3 16.66 -40.74 -3.81
CA TYR A 3 15.58 -39.73 -3.84
C TYR A 3 15.85 -38.63 -4.88
N TYR A 4 17.03 -38.03 -4.85
CA TYR A 4 17.48 -36.99 -5.79
C TYR A 4 17.45 -37.46 -7.25
N GLU A 5 17.85 -38.70 -7.54
CA GLU A 5 17.80 -39.28 -8.89
C GLU A 5 16.35 -39.43 -9.40
N ARG A 6 15.37 -39.59 -8.50
CA ARG A 6 13.95 -39.73 -8.83
C ARG A 6 13.23 -38.39 -8.94
N GLU A 7 13.46 -37.49 -7.99
CA GLU A 7 12.71 -36.23 -7.86
C GLU A 7 13.47 -35.02 -8.44
N GLY A 8 14.79 -35.12 -8.62
CA GLY A 8 15.64 -34.04 -9.14
C GLY A 8 16.06 -33.01 -8.09
N ASP A 9 15.60 -33.13 -6.84
CA ASP A 9 15.93 -32.23 -5.74
C ASP A 9 16.06 -32.96 -4.38
N LEU A 10 16.31 -32.17 -3.32
CA LEU A 10 16.32 -32.62 -1.93
C LEU A 10 15.25 -31.89 -1.10
N ASP A 11 14.15 -31.45 -1.73
CA ASP A 11 12.99 -30.87 -1.06
C ASP A 11 12.05 -31.96 -0.51
N VAL A 12 12.62 -32.73 0.41
CA VAL A 12 11.94 -33.87 1.04
C VAL A 12 11.01 -33.35 2.16
N PRO A 13 9.70 -33.66 2.13
CA PRO A 13 8.79 -33.33 3.23
C PRO A 13 9.28 -33.86 4.58
N TYR A 14 9.06 -33.11 5.67
CA TYR A 14 9.63 -33.46 6.99
C TYR A 14 9.32 -34.89 7.45
N GLU A 15 8.11 -35.37 7.18
CA GLU A 15 7.64 -36.72 7.56
C GLU A 15 7.91 -37.78 6.48
N HIS A 16 8.55 -37.43 5.35
CA HIS A 16 8.82 -38.40 4.28
C HIS A 16 9.83 -39.46 4.72
N THR A 17 9.50 -40.71 4.39
CA THR A 17 10.38 -41.86 4.58
C THR A 17 10.71 -42.50 3.24
N GLU A 18 11.99 -42.76 3.02
CA GLU A 18 12.50 -43.40 1.81
C GLU A 18 12.86 -44.84 2.15
N SER A 19 12.03 -45.82 1.74
CA SER A 19 12.24 -47.24 2.06
C SER A 19 12.55 -47.48 3.56
N ALA A 20 11.69 -46.95 4.44
CA ALA A 20 11.81 -46.96 5.90
C ALA A 20 12.92 -46.07 6.52
N TYR A 21 13.71 -45.35 5.71
CA TYR A 21 14.65 -44.35 6.23
C TYR A 21 13.97 -42.99 6.41
N PRO A 22 14.05 -42.31 7.58
CA PRO A 22 13.40 -41.04 7.82
C PRO A 22 14.15 -39.88 7.16
N LEU A 23 14.14 -39.85 5.82
CA LEU A 23 14.95 -38.95 5.01
C LEU A 23 14.62 -37.47 5.29
N GLY A 24 13.34 -37.12 5.47
CA GLY A 24 12.91 -35.75 5.77
C GLY A 24 13.45 -35.22 7.10
N ARG A 25 13.38 -36.05 8.14
CA ARG A 25 13.93 -35.74 9.47
C ARG A 25 15.46 -35.69 9.43
N TRP A 26 16.09 -36.64 8.74
CA TRP A 26 17.55 -36.67 8.62
C TRP A 26 18.10 -35.44 7.90
N LEU A 27 17.48 -35.00 6.80
CA LEU A 27 17.84 -33.76 6.12
C LEU A 27 17.62 -32.54 7.01
N SER A 28 16.55 -32.51 7.82
CA SER A 28 16.34 -31.46 8.82
C SER A 28 17.46 -31.41 9.86
N ASP A 29 17.91 -32.57 10.34
CA ASP A 29 19.04 -32.67 11.27
C ASP A 29 20.35 -32.23 10.61
N GLN A 30 20.59 -32.58 9.34
CA GLN A 30 21.76 -32.11 8.60
C GLN A 30 21.75 -30.58 8.48
N ARG A 31 20.62 -29.97 8.09
CA ARG A 31 20.49 -28.51 8.03
C ARG A 31 20.73 -27.85 9.40
N ARG A 32 20.30 -28.50 10.49
CA ARG A 32 20.56 -28.03 11.86
C ARG A 32 22.04 -28.10 12.22
N ALA A 33 22.71 -29.22 11.93
CA ALA A 33 24.14 -29.41 12.19
C ALA A 33 25.01 -28.42 11.36
N TYR A 34 24.64 -28.18 10.10
CA TYR A 34 25.30 -27.20 9.25
C TYR A 34 25.19 -25.79 9.84
N ARG A 35 23.98 -25.35 10.24
CA ARG A 35 23.79 -24.04 10.89
C ARG A 35 24.50 -23.90 12.24
N ALA A 36 24.66 -25.00 12.97
CA ALA A 36 25.39 -25.03 14.23
C ALA A 36 26.92 -25.04 14.05
N GLY A 37 27.42 -25.16 12.80
CA GLY A 37 28.85 -25.29 12.52
C GLY A 37 29.45 -26.62 12.98
N THR A 38 28.61 -27.63 13.28
CA THR A 38 29.04 -28.94 13.80
C THR A 38 29.12 -30.02 12.72
N MET A 39 28.82 -29.68 11.47
CA MET A 39 28.89 -30.61 10.35
C MET A 39 30.32 -30.76 9.82
N ASN A 40 30.71 -31.99 9.52
CA ASN A 40 31.95 -32.28 8.79
C ASN A 40 31.89 -31.68 7.37
N GLY A 41 32.95 -30.97 6.96
CA GLY A 41 33.08 -30.36 5.63
C GLY A 41 32.96 -31.34 4.46
N GLU A 42 33.40 -32.59 4.61
CA GLU A 42 33.21 -33.61 3.57
C GLU A 42 31.73 -33.92 3.35
N ARG A 43 30.96 -34.07 4.43
CA ARG A 43 29.52 -34.29 4.36
C ARG A 43 28.78 -33.08 3.80
N ALA A 44 29.20 -31.87 4.16
CA ALA A 44 28.64 -30.64 3.58
C ALA A 44 28.84 -30.64 2.05
N ASN A 45 30.07 -30.88 1.59
CA ASN A 45 30.41 -30.94 0.17
C ASN A 45 29.61 -32.01 -0.60
N GLU A 46 29.39 -33.20 -0.01
CA GLU A 46 28.58 -34.24 -0.64
C GLU A 46 27.12 -33.84 -0.80
N LEU A 47 26.54 -33.20 0.21
CA LEU A 47 25.16 -32.74 0.16
C LEU A 47 25.00 -31.54 -0.77
N GLU A 48 25.99 -30.66 -0.85
CA GLU A 48 26.04 -29.54 -1.81
C GLU A 48 26.11 -30.04 -3.25
N LYS A 49 26.91 -31.07 -3.55
CA LYS A 49 26.94 -31.72 -4.87
C LYS A 49 25.59 -32.31 -5.28
N LEU A 50 24.75 -32.65 -4.31
CA LEU A 50 23.38 -33.13 -4.52
C LEU A 50 22.35 -31.99 -4.49
N GLY A 51 22.79 -30.73 -4.44
CA GLY A 51 21.91 -29.56 -4.50
C GLY A 51 21.13 -29.28 -3.21
N ILE A 52 21.67 -29.65 -2.03
CA ILE A 52 20.96 -29.38 -0.78
C ILE A 52 20.73 -27.88 -0.57
N VAL A 53 19.49 -27.51 -0.27
CA VAL A 53 19.16 -26.17 0.24
C VAL A 53 19.30 -26.20 1.76
N TRP A 54 20.35 -25.58 2.28
CA TRP A 54 20.65 -25.51 3.72
C TRP A 54 19.63 -24.69 4.51
N ASP A 55 19.12 -23.63 3.87
CA ASP A 55 18.11 -22.74 4.44
C ASP A 55 17.05 -22.43 3.39
N THR A 56 15.93 -23.15 3.45
CA THR A 56 14.78 -22.96 2.56
C THR A 56 14.20 -21.55 2.67
N ALA A 57 14.38 -20.87 3.81
CA ALA A 57 13.98 -19.48 3.97
C ALA A 57 14.93 -18.50 3.27
N ASP A 58 16.19 -18.86 3.02
CA ASP A 58 17.11 -18.07 2.20
C ASP A 58 16.83 -18.29 0.71
N ALA A 59 16.57 -19.53 0.27
CA ALA A 59 16.14 -19.79 -1.11
C ALA A 59 14.83 -19.03 -1.45
N ALA A 60 13.81 -19.14 -0.61
CA ALA A 60 12.57 -18.37 -0.79
C ALA A 60 12.80 -16.85 -0.72
N PHE A 61 13.78 -16.37 0.05
CA PHE A 61 14.13 -14.96 0.08
C PHE A 61 14.73 -14.52 -1.25
N GLU A 62 15.67 -15.27 -1.81
CA GLU A 62 16.28 -14.96 -3.11
C GLU A 62 15.27 -14.97 -4.27
N GLU A 63 14.33 -15.92 -4.27
CA GLU A 63 13.23 -15.95 -5.25
C GLU A 63 12.34 -14.69 -5.17
N ASN A 64 11.94 -14.30 -3.95
CA ASN A 64 11.15 -13.08 -3.77
C ASN A 64 11.98 -11.82 -4.06
N LEU A 65 13.29 -11.85 -3.83
CA LEU A 65 14.20 -10.77 -4.17
C LEU A 65 14.31 -10.61 -5.69
N ALA A 66 14.35 -11.71 -6.45
CA ALA A 66 14.27 -11.68 -7.91
C ALA A 66 12.93 -11.08 -8.39
N ALA A 67 11.81 -11.47 -7.79
CA ALA A 67 10.51 -10.86 -8.05
C ALA A 67 10.49 -9.36 -7.72
N ALA A 68 11.16 -8.94 -6.65
CA ALA A 68 11.31 -7.53 -6.30
C ALA A 68 12.15 -6.75 -7.30
N ARG A 69 13.23 -7.33 -7.84
CA ARG A 69 14.00 -6.70 -8.94
C ARG A 69 13.14 -6.53 -10.19
N ALA A 70 12.39 -7.57 -10.58
CA ALA A 70 11.47 -7.50 -11.71
C ALA A 70 10.41 -6.41 -11.52
N TYR A 71 9.79 -6.36 -10.34
CA TYR A 71 8.84 -5.30 -10.01
C TYR A 71 9.48 -3.91 -10.06
N TYR A 72 10.69 -3.76 -9.49
CA TYR A 72 11.42 -2.49 -9.49
C TYR A 72 11.76 -2.01 -10.90
N ALA A 73 12.21 -2.91 -11.78
CA ALA A 73 12.54 -2.58 -13.16
C ALA A 73 11.34 -1.98 -13.93
N GLU A 74 10.13 -2.41 -13.60
CA GLU A 74 8.92 -1.87 -14.21
C GLU A 74 8.37 -0.64 -13.49
N ALA A 75 8.35 -0.65 -12.16
CA ALA A 75 7.66 0.34 -11.34
C ALA A 75 8.54 1.52 -10.91
N GLY A 76 9.87 1.39 -10.98
CA GLY A 76 10.85 2.37 -10.50
C GLY A 76 10.94 2.50 -8.98
N THR A 77 10.22 1.67 -8.23
CA THR A 77 10.26 1.66 -6.76
C THR A 77 9.79 0.32 -6.19
N LEU A 78 10.29 -0.05 -5.01
CA LEU A 78 9.75 -1.12 -4.19
C LEU A 78 8.58 -0.66 -3.31
N ALA A 79 8.06 0.56 -3.45
CA ALA A 79 6.83 1.03 -2.78
C ALA A 79 5.54 0.38 -3.35
N ALA A 80 5.55 -0.95 -3.48
CA ALA A 80 4.51 -1.75 -4.09
C ALA A 80 3.20 -1.74 -3.27
N PRO A 81 2.03 -1.62 -3.92
CA PRO A 81 0.73 -1.92 -3.30
C PRO A 81 0.72 -3.34 -2.75
N ARG A 82 -0.05 -3.57 -1.67
CA ARG A 82 -0.08 -4.88 -0.97
C ARG A 82 -0.41 -6.07 -1.88
N HIS A 83 -1.23 -5.86 -2.91
CA HIS A 83 -1.68 -6.89 -3.84
C HIS A 83 -0.77 -7.04 -5.07
N ALA A 84 0.31 -6.27 -5.17
CA ALA A 84 1.23 -6.36 -6.29
C ALA A 84 1.91 -7.73 -6.36
N THR A 85 2.01 -8.24 -7.58
CA THR A 85 2.69 -9.50 -7.91
C THR A 85 3.77 -9.27 -8.96
N ALA A 86 4.80 -10.11 -8.94
CA ALA A 86 5.83 -10.19 -9.98
C ALA A 86 6.43 -11.60 -9.97
N LEU A 87 6.70 -12.17 -11.15
CA LEU A 87 7.19 -13.56 -11.29
C LEU A 87 6.36 -14.57 -10.48
N ASP A 88 5.02 -14.44 -10.54
CA ASP A 88 4.07 -15.25 -9.77
C ASP A 88 4.24 -15.20 -8.23
N ARG A 89 4.97 -14.21 -7.71
CA ARG A 89 5.17 -13.98 -6.28
C ARG A 89 4.42 -12.74 -5.78
N PRO A 90 3.82 -12.77 -4.58
CA PRO A 90 3.10 -11.64 -3.99
C PRO A 90 4.06 -10.61 -3.38
N VAL A 91 4.82 -9.92 -4.24
CA VAL A 91 5.88 -8.98 -3.86
C VAL A 91 5.40 -7.88 -2.91
N GLY A 92 4.18 -7.36 -3.10
CA GLY A 92 3.61 -6.32 -2.25
C GLY A 92 3.39 -6.79 -0.80
N GLN A 93 2.86 -8.00 -0.64
CA GLN A 93 2.65 -8.61 0.66
C GLN A 93 3.98 -9.00 1.32
N TRP A 94 4.94 -9.51 0.54
CA TRP A 94 6.27 -9.85 1.01
C TRP A 94 7.01 -8.62 1.57
N LEU A 95 7.10 -7.53 0.79
CA LEU A 95 7.71 -6.27 1.23
C LEU A 95 7.01 -5.68 2.46
N THR A 96 5.67 -5.78 2.51
CA THR A 96 4.89 -5.36 3.70
C THR A 96 5.32 -6.13 4.96
N ASN A 97 5.63 -7.42 4.83
CA ASN A 97 6.09 -8.25 5.96
C ASN A 97 7.53 -7.90 6.36
N LEU A 98 8.42 -7.70 5.39
CA LEU A 98 9.83 -7.36 5.67
C LEU A 98 9.99 -6.02 6.40
N ARG A 99 9.11 -5.05 6.14
CA ARG A 99 9.12 -3.73 6.79
C ARG A 99 8.63 -3.73 8.24
N ARG A 100 8.05 -4.84 8.72
CA ARG A 100 7.61 -4.97 10.12
C ARG A 100 8.83 -5.15 11.04
N PRO A 101 8.76 -4.73 12.31
CA PRO A 101 9.80 -5.06 13.29
C PRO A 101 10.07 -6.57 13.31
N GLY A 102 11.34 -6.97 13.13
CA GLY A 102 11.74 -8.38 13.04
C GLY A 102 11.35 -9.10 11.73
N GLY A 103 10.79 -8.40 10.74
CA GLY A 103 10.32 -8.97 9.48
C GLY A 103 11.42 -9.56 8.60
N LEU A 104 12.66 -9.14 8.78
CA LEU A 104 13.83 -9.67 8.07
C LEU A 104 14.40 -10.95 8.70
N GLY A 105 13.93 -11.33 9.90
CA GLY A 105 14.40 -12.48 10.67
C GLY A 105 14.91 -12.11 12.06
N LYS A 106 15.08 -13.13 12.92
CA LYS A 106 15.61 -12.98 14.28
C LYS A 106 17.14 -12.90 14.34
N ASP A 107 17.82 -13.51 13.37
CA ASP A 107 19.26 -13.45 13.25
C ASP A 107 19.68 -12.08 12.71
N THR A 108 20.43 -11.31 13.51
CA THR A 108 20.78 -9.92 13.21
C THR A 108 21.72 -9.80 12.01
N GLY A 109 22.67 -10.73 11.86
CA GLY A 109 23.62 -10.74 10.75
C GLY A 109 22.92 -11.00 9.41
N ARG A 110 22.02 -11.98 9.37
CA ARG A 110 21.18 -12.28 8.21
C ARG A 110 20.22 -11.14 7.91
N ALA A 111 19.55 -10.59 8.93
CA ALA A 111 18.63 -9.47 8.74
C ALA A 111 19.34 -8.26 8.12
N ARG A 112 20.58 -7.97 8.55
CA ARG A 112 21.41 -6.91 7.97
C ARG A 112 21.70 -7.18 6.48
N ARG A 113 22.18 -8.38 6.14
CA ARG A 113 22.46 -8.74 4.73
C ARG A 113 21.21 -8.62 3.84
N ARG A 114 20.06 -9.07 4.32
CA ARG A 114 18.78 -8.96 3.60
C ARG A 114 18.36 -7.50 3.40
N ALA A 115 18.57 -6.63 4.40
CA ALA A 115 18.32 -5.20 4.27
C ALA A 115 19.24 -4.55 3.24
N GLU A 116 20.54 -4.92 3.23
CA GLU A 116 21.51 -4.46 2.24
C GLU A 116 21.12 -4.89 0.81
N GLN A 117 20.68 -6.14 0.65
CA GLN A 117 20.20 -6.66 -0.65
C GLN A 117 18.96 -5.91 -1.18
N LEU A 118 18.04 -5.51 -0.31
CA LEU A 118 16.87 -4.69 -0.69
C LEU A 118 17.26 -3.25 -1.01
N ALA A 119 18.14 -2.66 -0.19
CA ALA A 119 18.64 -1.30 -0.39
C ALA A 119 19.47 -1.16 -1.69
N ALA A 120 20.13 -2.23 -2.12
CA ALA A 120 20.81 -2.27 -3.41
C ALA A 120 19.84 -2.24 -4.62
N ILE A 121 18.55 -2.60 -4.42
CA ILE A 121 17.51 -2.49 -5.45
C ILE A 121 16.85 -1.11 -5.37
N ASP A 122 16.38 -0.75 -4.19
CA ASP A 122 15.74 0.53 -3.92
C ASP A 122 16.27 1.05 -2.58
N PRO A 123 17.09 2.12 -2.55
CA PRO A 123 17.58 2.71 -1.31
C PRO A 123 16.45 3.11 -0.36
N ASP A 124 15.27 3.44 -0.91
CA ASP A 124 14.08 3.83 -0.19
C ASP A 124 13.11 2.64 0.00
N TRP A 125 13.58 1.38 -0.07
CA TRP A 125 12.71 0.20 0.03
C TRP A 125 11.87 0.14 1.31
N ASN A 126 12.29 0.83 2.38
CA ASN A 126 11.55 0.95 3.63
C ASN A 126 11.16 2.42 3.92
N PRO A 127 10.05 2.91 3.33
CA PRO A 127 9.57 4.29 3.47
C PRO A 127 9.41 4.76 4.92
N ARG A 128 9.10 3.84 5.83
CA ARG A 128 8.89 4.14 7.26
C ARG A 128 10.16 4.69 7.92
N LEU A 129 11.34 4.24 7.51
CA LEU A 129 12.61 4.73 8.05
C LEU A 129 12.89 6.19 7.63
N LEU A 130 12.28 6.63 6.53
CA LEU A 130 12.41 7.97 5.97
C LEU A 130 11.27 8.91 6.40
N GLY A 131 10.32 8.39 7.19
CA GLY A 131 9.21 9.17 7.72
C GLY A 131 8.08 9.45 6.72
N TRP A 132 7.89 8.61 5.70
CA TRP A 132 6.74 8.70 4.79
C TRP A 132 6.09 7.34 4.52
N THR A 133 4.96 7.37 3.80
CA THR A 133 4.15 6.18 3.50
C THR A 133 4.55 5.54 2.17
N VAL A 134 4.20 4.26 2.02
CA VAL A 134 4.33 3.55 0.73
C VAL A 134 3.59 4.28 -0.38
N ASP A 135 2.38 4.77 -0.11
CA ASP A 135 1.59 5.53 -1.08
C ASP A 135 2.25 6.85 -1.47
N TRP A 136 2.88 7.55 -0.51
CA TRP A 136 3.62 8.78 -0.81
C TRP A 136 4.77 8.52 -1.79
N GLN A 137 5.58 7.49 -1.52
CA GLN A 137 6.71 7.14 -2.38
C GLN A 137 6.26 6.69 -3.77
N ARG A 138 5.19 5.89 -3.85
CA ARG A 138 4.64 5.45 -5.14
C ARG A 138 4.13 6.62 -5.98
N CYS A 139 3.40 7.55 -5.38
CA CYS A 139 2.96 8.75 -6.09
C CYS A 139 4.13 9.67 -6.46
N TYR A 140 5.16 9.79 -5.61
CA TYR A 140 6.38 10.54 -5.92
C TYR A 140 7.10 9.96 -7.15
N THR A 141 7.30 8.64 -7.20
CA THR A 141 7.86 7.96 -8.38
C THR A 141 6.98 8.16 -9.61
N GLY A 142 5.65 8.13 -9.46
CA GLY A 142 4.73 8.40 -10.55
C GLY A 142 4.81 9.83 -11.08
N LEU A 143 4.97 10.82 -10.21
CA LEU A 143 5.22 12.21 -10.61
C LEU A 143 6.54 12.33 -11.38
N HIS A 144 7.62 11.75 -10.84
CA HIS A 144 8.93 11.75 -11.49
C HIS A 144 8.86 11.13 -12.90
N ALA A 145 8.21 9.98 -13.04
CA ALA A 145 8.06 9.29 -14.33
C ALA A 145 7.25 10.10 -15.34
N LEU A 146 6.20 10.81 -14.91
CA LEU A 146 5.43 11.70 -15.78
C LEU A 146 6.27 12.88 -16.27
N LEU A 147 7.08 13.48 -15.39
CA LEU A 147 7.97 14.59 -15.74
C LEU A 147 9.10 14.13 -16.67
N ASP A 148 9.70 12.97 -16.43
CA ASP A 148 10.72 12.37 -17.32
C ASP A 148 10.16 12.07 -18.72
N ALA A 149 8.87 11.74 -18.81
CA ALA A 149 8.18 11.57 -20.09
C ALA A 149 7.88 12.88 -20.83
N GLY A 150 8.33 14.03 -20.29
CA GLY A 150 8.21 15.35 -20.91
C GLY A 150 6.97 16.15 -20.50
N ASN A 151 6.16 15.66 -19.55
CA ASN A 151 5.03 16.44 -19.02
C ASN A 151 5.57 17.56 -18.11
N THR A 152 4.87 18.69 -18.11
CA THR A 152 5.12 19.75 -17.13
C THR A 152 4.27 19.53 -15.88
N LEU A 153 4.58 20.21 -14.77
CA LEU A 153 3.72 20.19 -13.57
C LEU A 153 2.30 20.73 -13.85
N GLU A 154 2.14 21.60 -14.86
CA GLU A 154 0.84 22.13 -15.27
C GLU A 154 -0.01 21.07 -15.98
N ASP A 155 0.61 20.08 -16.63
CA ASP A 155 -0.08 18.98 -17.29
C ASP A 155 -0.59 17.94 -16.27
N VAL A 156 0.03 17.85 -15.08
CA VAL A 156 -0.31 16.88 -14.03
C VAL A 156 -1.49 17.36 -13.18
N GLN A 157 -2.63 17.58 -13.84
CA GLN A 157 -3.89 18.00 -13.20
C GLN A 157 -4.60 16.85 -12.47
N PRO A 158 -5.46 17.14 -11.47
CA PRO A 158 -6.25 16.10 -10.80
C PRO A 158 -6.99 15.19 -11.78
N GLY A 159 -6.81 13.88 -11.66
CA GLY A 159 -7.30 12.89 -12.61
C GLY A 159 -6.23 12.29 -13.52
N VAL A 160 -5.07 12.94 -13.66
CA VAL A 160 -3.89 12.32 -14.28
C VAL A 160 -3.39 11.22 -13.36
N THR A 161 -3.33 9.99 -13.90
CA THR A 161 -2.96 8.81 -13.13
C THR A 161 -1.66 8.19 -13.61
N TYR A 162 -0.97 7.52 -12.70
CA TYR A 162 0.17 6.65 -13.00
C TYR A 162 0.00 5.36 -12.21
N ARG A 163 -0.02 4.21 -12.91
CA ARG A 163 -0.22 2.88 -12.31
C ARG A 163 -1.42 2.79 -11.34
N GLY A 164 -2.49 3.53 -11.64
CA GLY A 164 -3.74 3.54 -10.87
C GLY A 164 -3.80 4.57 -9.73
N ASP A 165 -2.71 5.27 -9.42
CA ASP A 165 -2.72 6.37 -8.45
C ASP A 165 -2.99 7.71 -9.16
N ASP A 166 -3.86 8.53 -8.59
CA ASP A 166 -4.15 9.89 -9.07
C ASP A 166 -3.04 10.86 -8.63
N ILE A 167 -2.03 11.00 -9.49
CA ILE A 167 -0.84 11.80 -9.24
C ILE A 167 -1.19 13.27 -9.16
N GLY A 168 -2.06 13.79 -10.04
CA GLY A 168 -2.44 15.20 -10.00
C GLY A 168 -3.16 15.59 -8.70
N ARG A 169 -4.09 14.76 -8.21
CA ARG A 169 -4.72 15.00 -6.91
C ARG A 169 -3.72 14.87 -5.76
N TRP A 170 -2.78 13.94 -5.85
CA TRP A 170 -1.73 13.79 -4.84
C TRP A 170 -0.78 14.98 -4.81
N THR A 171 -0.32 15.47 -5.97
CA THR A 171 0.57 16.64 -6.10
C THR A 171 -0.12 17.90 -5.56
N ALA A 172 -1.39 18.13 -5.92
CA ALA A 172 -2.17 19.25 -5.38
C ALA A 172 -2.34 19.18 -3.85
N ARG A 173 -2.37 17.98 -3.27
CA ARG A 173 -2.36 17.81 -1.81
C ARG A 173 -1.02 18.17 -1.20
N GLN A 174 0.10 17.80 -1.84
CA GLN A 174 1.44 18.13 -1.32
C GLN A 174 1.64 19.65 -1.26
N THR A 175 1.24 20.38 -2.31
CA THR A 175 1.37 21.85 -2.34
C THR A 175 0.49 22.56 -1.30
N ARG A 176 -0.70 22.01 -1.01
CA ARG A 176 -1.63 22.53 0.00
C ARG A 176 -1.16 22.25 1.43
N ASP A 177 -0.76 21.01 1.71
CA ASP A 177 -0.44 20.53 3.06
C ASP A 177 1.07 20.56 3.31
N TRP A 178 1.80 21.49 2.67
CA TRP A 178 3.27 21.55 2.64
C TRP A 178 3.91 21.55 4.04
N ALA A 179 3.25 22.19 5.01
CA ALA A 179 3.73 22.27 6.39
C ALA A 179 3.73 20.90 7.13
N GLN A 180 2.98 19.91 6.63
CA GLN A 180 2.96 18.55 7.19
C GLN A 180 4.05 17.65 6.61
N LEU A 181 4.74 18.10 5.56
CA LEU A 181 5.81 17.34 4.92
C LEU A 181 7.09 17.42 5.73
N ASN A 182 7.77 16.29 5.87
CA ASN A 182 9.08 16.25 6.49
C ASN A 182 10.12 16.95 5.60
N THR A 183 11.31 17.21 6.15
CA THR A 183 12.37 17.96 5.45
C THR A 183 12.78 17.31 4.13
N GLU A 184 12.92 15.99 4.10
CA GLU A 184 13.34 15.27 2.91
C GLU A 184 12.24 15.19 1.85
N GLN A 185 10.97 15.04 2.26
CA GLN A 185 9.82 15.12 1.35
C GLN A 185 9.77 16.48 0.64
N ARG A 186 9.98 17.58 1.39
CA ARG A 186 9.99 18.94 0.82
C ARG A 186 11.14 19.09 -0.17
N ARG A 187 12.35 18.70 0.22
CA ARG A 187 13.54 18.76 -0.65
C ARG A 187 13.30 18.03 -1.97
N ARG A 188 12.84 16.77 -1.92
CA ARG A 188 12.59 15.95 -3.13
C ARG A 188 11.50 16.54 -4.02
N LEU A 189 10.42 17.03 -3.42
CA LEU A 189 9.36 17.72 -4.17
C LEU A 189 9.86 19.03 -4.78
N GLU A 190 10.72 19.76 -4.08
CA GLU A 190 11.34 20.98 -4.58
C GLU A 190 12.27 20.73 -5.77
N GLU A 191 13.04 19.64 -5.73
CA GLU A 191 13.88 19.19 -6.85
C GLU A 191 13.04 18.89 -8.11
N LEU A 192 11.81 18.38 -7.94
CA LEU A 192 10.84 18.20 -9.03
C LEU A 192 10.08 19.48 -9.42
N GLY A 193 10.44 20.65 -8.87
CA GLY A 193 9.78 21.91 -9.17
C GLY A 193 8.46 22.15 -8.43
N VAL A 194 8.01 21.21 -7.60
CA VAL A 194 6.81 21.39 -6.77
C VAL A 194 7.12 22.43 -5.70
N ARG A 195 6.21 23.38 -5.50
CA ARG A 195 6.36 24.45 -4.51
C ARG A 195 5.17 24.47 -3.56
N PRO A 196 5.34 24.93 -2.31
CA PRO A 196 4.21 25.22 -1.46
C PRO A 196 3.28 26.17 -2.21
N ARG A 197 1.97 25.95 -2.10
CA ARG A 197 1.02 26.95 -2.57
C ARG A 197 1.37 28.25 -1.85
N ALA A 198 1.73 29.28 -2.61
CA ALA A 198 1.98 30.60 -2.06
C ALA A 198 0.81 30.90 -1.14
N ALA A 199 1.11 31.19 0.13
CA ALA A 199 0.10 31.74 1.01
C ALA A 199 -0.38 32.99 0.30
N VAL A 200 -1.55 32.91 -0.34
CA VAL A 200 -2.32 34.12 -0.62
C VAL A 200 -2.38 34.77 0.75
N ARG A 201 -1.64 35.88 0.92
CA ARG A 201 -1.74 36.71 2.11
C ARG A 201 -3.23 36.80 2.33
N ALA A 202 -3.72 36.17 3.39
CA ALA A 202 -5.06 36.44 3.85
C ALA A 202 -5.07 37.95 4.00
N GLN A 203 -5.75 38.64 3.09
CA GLN A 203 -6.10 40.03 3.33
C GLN A 203 -6.70 39.99 4.72
N LYS A 204 -6.13 40.76 5.65
CA LYS A 204 -6.66 40.91 7.00
C LYS A 204 -8.10 41.40 6.82
N ALA A 205 -9.04 40.46 6.78
CA ALA A 205 -10.42 40.75 7.06
C ALA A 205 -10.43 41.30 8.50
N PRO A 206 -11.12 42.42 8.75
CA PRO A 206 -11.11 43.04 10.07
C PRO A 206 -11.61 42.03 11.09
N ALA A 207 -11.03 42.07 12.29
CA ALA A 207 -11.40 41.20 13.38
C ALA A 207 -12.92 41.23 13.58
N ARG A 208 -13.58 40.10 13.28
CA ARG A 208 -14.97 39.85 13.65
C ARG A 208 -15.00 38.59 14.51
N GLY A 209 -15.68 38.73 15.63
CA GLY A 209 -15.62 37.85 16.79
C GLY A 209 -16.00 36.39 16.53
N ALA A 210 -15.71 35.58 17.54
CA ALA A 210 -16.00 34.17 17.64
C ALA A 210 -17.41 33.81 17.13
N ALA A 211 -17.50 32.95 16.08
CA ALA A 211 -18.57 31.96 15.87
C ALA A 211 -18.46 31.19 14.53
N LYS A 212 -18.67 29.86 14.62
CA LYS A 212 -19.36 28.96 13.65
C LYS A 212 -18.91 28.95 12.17
N THR A 213 -17.97 28.10 11.75
CA THR A 213 -17.81 27.82 10.29
C THR A 213 -17.41 26.40 9.85
N GLU A 214 -16.89 25.50 10.70
CA GLU A 214 -16.56 24.12 10.25
C GLU A 214 -17.70 23.10 10.42
N ALA A 215 -18.55 23.26 11.44
CA ALA A 215 -19.78 22.47 11.60
C ALA A 215 -20.84 22.78 10.52
N GLY A 216 -20.80 23.99 9.94
CA GLY A 216 -21.77 24.43 8.93
C GLY A 216 -21.59 23.74 7.57
N LYS A 217 -20.35 23.62 7.07
CA LYS A 217 -20.08 23.01 5.75
C LYS A 217 -20.32 21.50 5.72
N SER A 218 -20.00 20.79 6.81
CA SER A 218 -20.30 19.36 6.95
C SER A 218 -21.80 19.11 7.10
N SER A 219 -22.51 20.00 7.80
CA SER A 219 -23.97 20.00 7.85
C SER A 219 -24.60 20.27 6.48
N GLU A 220 -24.12 21.26 5.73
CA GLU A 220 -24.64 21.55 4.38
C GLU A 220 -24.41 20.40 3.40
N ALA A 221 -23.23 19.76 3.41
CA ALA A 221 -22.96 18.60 2.56
C ALA A 221 -23.85 17.40 2.95
N PHE A 222 -24.12 17.24 4.25
CA PHE A 222 -25.08 16.25 4.74
C PHE A 222 -26.50 16.54 4.27
N GLN A 223 -26.96 17.80 4.40
CA GLN A 223 -28.29 18.23 3.94
C GLN A 223 -28.46 18.04 2.43
N ARG A 224 -27.45 18.35 1.62
CA ARG A 224 -27.46 18.09 0.17
C ARG A 224 -27.54 16.60 -0.15
N GLY A 225 -26.85 15.75 0.62
CA GLY A 225 -26.96 14.28 0.48
C GLY A 225 -28.33 13.74 0.84
N VAL A 226 -28.96 14.29 1.88
CA VAL A 226 -30.35 13.98 2.28
C VAL A 226 -31.35 14.46 1.23
N GLN A 227 -31.14 15.64 0.65
CA GLN A 227 -31.97 16.17 -0.44
C GLN A 227 -31.87 15.30 -1.70
N ALA A 228 -30.67 14.90 -2.10
CA ALA A 228 -30.45 13.99 -3.22
C ALA A 228 -31.11 12.62 -2.98
N LEU A 229 -31.06 12.11 -1.74
CA LEU A 229 -31.77 10.88 -1.39
C LEU A 229 -33.29 11.04 -1.49
N ARG A 230 -33.86 12.14 -1.01
CA ARG A 230 -35.30 12.44 -1.15
C ARG A 230 -35.72 12.49 -2.60
N GLN A 231 -34.95 13.17 -3.45
CA GLN A 231 -35.22 13.25 -4.87
C GLN A 231 -35.17 11.87 -5.55
N TYR A 232 -34.14 11.08 -5.25
CA TYR A 232 -34.00 9.73 -5.77
C TYR A 232 -35.18 8.83 -5.34
N ILE A 233 -35.58 8.88 -4.06
CA ILE A 233 -36.74 8.11 -3.56
C ILE A 233 -38.03 8.57 -4.25
N ALA A 234 -38.23 9.87 -4.44
CA ALA A 234 -39.40 10.39 -5.14
C ALA A 234 -39.45 9.94 -6.60
N ARG A 235 -38.29 9.80 -7.27
CA ARG A 235 -38.21 9.33 -8.67
C ARG A 235 -38.35 7.81 -8.80
N GLU A 236 -37.66 7.05 -7.94
CA GLU A 236 -37.46 5.60 -8.11
C GLU A 236 -38.30 4.74 -7.16
N GLY A 237 -38.95 5.34 -6.17
CA GLY A 237 -39.75 4.63 -5.16
C GLY A 237 -38.97 3.69 -4.23
N LYS A 238 -37.63 3.73 -4.26
CA LYS A 238 -36.76 2.81 -3.52
C LYS A 238 -35.60 3.54 -2.84
N THR A 239 -35.12 2.99 -1.72
CA THR A 239 -33.97 3.51 -0.96
C THR A 239 -32.64 2.85 -1.36
N THR A 240 -32.69 1.85 -2.24
CA THR A 240 -31.50 1.14 -2.74
C THR A 240 -30.90 1.92 -3.91
N VAL A 241 -29.68 2.42 -3.69
CA VAL A 241 -28.92 3.21 -4.65
C VAL A 241 -27.65 2.46 -5.05
N GLY A 242 -27.39 2.33 -6.35
CA GLY A 242 -26.14 1.74 -6.84
C GLY A 242 -24.93 2.55 -6.40
N ARG A 243 -23.80 1.89 -6.09
CA ARG A 243 -22.60 2.54 -5.53
C ARG A 243 -22.05 3.69 -6.40
N GLN A 244 -22.18 3.58 -7.72
CA GLN A 244 -21.71 4.58 -8.69
C GLN A 244 -22.76 5.64 -9.05
N HIS A 245 -23.97 5.55 -8.49
CA HIS A 245 -25.05 6.47 -8.84
C HIS A 245 -24.75 7.91 -8.44
N VAL A 246 -25.01 8.83 -9.37
CA VAL A 246 -24.90 10.28 -9.20
C VAL A 246 -26.29 10.86 -9.41
N GLU A 247 -26.74 11.65 -8.45
CA GLU A 247 -28.03 12.34 -8.49
C GLU A 247 -27.79 13.82 -8.73
N GLU A 248 -28.41 14.39 -9.76
CA GLU A 248 -28.31 15.82 -10.08
C GLU A 248 -29.46 16.58 -9.41
N LEU A 249 -29.13 17.53 -8.55
CA LEU A 249 -30.09 18.38 -7.87
C LEU A 249 -30.56 19.53 -8.79
N PRO A 250 -31.74 20.12 -8.54
CA PRO A 250 -32.30 21.19 -9.38
C PRO A 250 -31.48 22.49 -9.35
N ASP A 251 -30.58 22.64 -8.38
CA ASP A 251 -29.62 23.75 -8.28
C ASP A 251 -28.38 23.55 -9.17
N GLY A 252 -28.35 22.47 -9.98
CA GLY A 252 -27.23 22.11 -10.85
C GLY A 252 -26.11 21.32 -10.15
N THR A 253 -26.27 20.99 -8.87
CA THR A 253 -25.25 20.25 -8.11
C THR A 253 -25.40 18.74 -8.28
N SER A 254 -24.32 18.06 -8.66
CA SER A 254 -24.30 16.59 -8.72
C SER A 254 -23.81 15.97 -7.40
N VAL A 255 -24.59 15.06 -6.84
CA VAL A 255 -24.27 14.33 -5.59
C VAL A 255 -24.03 12.86 -5.91
N ARG A 256 -22.84 12.34 -5.58
CA ARG A 256 -22.53 10.89 -5.65
C ARG A 256 -23.28 10.12 -4.55
N LEU A 257 -24.57 9.89 -4.75
CA LEU A 257 -25.50 9.39 -3.74
C LEU A 257 -25.10 7.99 -3.23
N GLY A 258 -24.64 7.10 -4.11
CA GLY A 258 -24.15 5.76 -3.70
C GLY A 258 -22.95 5.82 -2.77
N VAL A 259 -22.04 6.77 -2.99
CA VAL A 259 -20.87 7.02 -2.13
C VAL A 259 -21.28 7.69 -0.83
N PHE A 260 -22.22 8.64 -0.87
CA PHE A 260 -22.77 9.31 0.31
C PHE A 260 -23.36 8.30 1.31
N LEU A 261 -24.24 7.41 0.85
CA LEU A 261 -24.88 6.39 1.69
C LEU A 261 -23.86 5.40 2.25
N SER A 262 -22.94 4.90 1.41
CA SER A 262 -21.89 3.97 1.85
C SER A 262 -21.00 4.58 2.94
N ASN A 263 -20.61 5.85 2.78
CA ASN A 263 -19.76 6.53 3.76
C ASN A 263 -20.47 6.74 5.10
N HIS A 264 -21.72 7.18 5.09
CA HIS A 264 -22.49 7.42 6.32
C HIS A 264 -22.86 6.10 7.03
N LYS A 265 -23.14 5.03 6.27
CA LYS A 265 -23.32 3.68 6.82
C LYS A 265 -22.06 3.15 7.50
N SER A 266 -20.89 3.34 6.89
CA SER A 266 -19.60 2.91 7.47
C SER A 266 -19.17 3.73 8.70
N ARG A 267 -19.72 4.93 8.87
CA ARG A 267 -19.39 5.87 9.96
C ARG A 267 -20.59 6.14 10.85
N ARG A 268 -21.55 5.21 10.92
CA ARG A 268 -22.79 5.35 11.68
C ARG A 268 -22.53 5.85 13.10
N ASP A 269 -21.53 5.29 13.78
CA ASP A 269 -21.18 5.64 15.17
C ASP A 269 -20.77 7.10 15.36
N LYS A 270 -20.42 7.81 14.28
CA LYS A 270 -20.02 9.22 14.28
C LYS A 270 -21.14 10.19 13.88
N LEU A 271 -22.35 9.71 13.58
CA LEU A 271 -23.49 10.55 13.22
C LEU A 271 -24.12 11.18 14.46
N SER A 272 -24.53 12.45 14.37
CA SER A 272 -25.36 13.04 15.42
C SER A 272 -26.75 12.41 15.45
N ASN A 273 -27.48 12.57 16.56
CA ASN A 273 -28.83 12.04 16.70
C ASN A 273 -29.77 12.61 15.62
N ASP A 274 -29.66 13.92 15.32
CA ASP A 274 -30.47 14.59 14.29
C ASP A 274 -30.18 14.04 12.88
N GLN A 275 -28.91 13.70 12.59
CA GLN A 275 -28.52 13.12 11.30
C GLN A 275 -29.08 11.71 11.14
N ARG A 276 -29.08 10.90 12.20
CA ARG A 276 -29.69 9.55 12.17
C ARG A 276 -31.19 9.66 11.97
N ALA A 277 -31.86 10.52 12.73
CA ALA A 277 -33.31 10.74 12.59
C ALA A 277 -33.70 11.18 11.17
N ALA A 278 -32.92 12.07 10.55
CA ALA A 278 -33.13 12.49 9.16
C ALA A 278 -33.04 11.32 8.16
N LEU A 279 -32.06 10.42 8.31
CA LEU A 279 -31.90 9.24 7.44
C LEU A 279 -32.95 8.16 7.71
N THR A 280 -33.31 7.92 8.98
CA THR A 280 -34.38 6.98 9.37
C THR A 280 -35.73 7.42 8.79
N SER A 281 -36.03 8.73 8.83
CA SER A 281 -37.27 9.28 8.24
C SER A 281 -37.42 9.04 6.73
N LEU A 282 -36.32 8.71 6.05
CA LEU A 282 -36.27 8.40 4.62
C LEU A 282 -36.24 6.89 4.32
N GLY A 283 -36.48 6.04 5.33
CA GLY A 283 -36.59 4.59 5.16
C GLY A 283 -35.25 3.87 5.07
N LEU A 284 -34.20 4.41 5.71
CA LEU A 284 -32.90 3.72 5.84
C LEU A 284 -32.82 3.01 7.19
N ASP A 285 -33.06 1.70 7.21
CA ASP A 285 -33.11 0.88 8.44
C ASP A 285 -31.79 0.79 9.21
N TRP A 286 -30.66 1.13 8.58
CA TRP A 286 -29.34 1.06 9.21
C TRP A 286 -28.94 2.34 9.95
N ALA A 287 -29.71 3.43 9.82
CA ALA A 287 -29.39 4.72 10.41
C ALA A 287 -29.30 4.67 11.96
#